data_AF-A0A3S0I6F1-F1
#
_entry.id   AF-A0A3S0I6F1-F1
#
_cell.length_a   1.000
_cell.length_b   1.000
_cell.length_c   1.000
_cell.angle_alpha   90.00
_cell.angle_beta   90.00
_cell.angle_gamma   90.00
#
_symmetry.space_group_name_H-M   'P 1'
#
loop_
_entity.id
_entity.type
_entity.pdbx_description
1 polymer ?
#
loop_
_entity_poly.entity_id
_entity_poly.type
_entity_poly.pdbx_seq_one_letter_code
_entity_poly.pdbx_strand_id
1 'polypeptide(L)'
;MSTRITEAGPQSPCWEWEGARFTAGYGAIQVEGKTRRAHRIVYEPVRGPIPDGLVLDHLCRNRICVNPWHLEPVTLVENILRGESPMAGNAKKTHCIHGHEFTAENTHIYNNARICLACRRNFNLVNARIYRAKRRAAK
;
A
#
# COMPACT_ATOMS: atom_id res chain seq x y z
N MET A 1 -27.94 18.59 14.12
CA MET A 1 -27.27 18.81 15.42
C MET A 1 -25.78 18.86 15.13
N SER A 2 -25.14 20.02 15.25
CA SER A 2 -23.68 20.14 15.07
C SER A 2 -23.02 19.62 16.34
N THR A 3 -22.53 18.39 16.30
CA THR A 3 -21.81 17.78 17.40
C THR A 3 -20.51 18.54 17.58
N ARG A 4 -20.39 19.33 18.67
CA ARG A 4 -19.10 19.90 19.05
C ARG A 4 -18.14 18.73 19.24
N ILE A 5 -17.01 18.79 18.55
CA ILE A 5 -15.92 17.84 18.71
C ILE A 5 -15.33 18.08 20.11
N THR A 6 -15.71 17.27 21.09
CA THR A 6 -15.27 17.42 22.49
C THR A 6 -14.07 16.55 22.86
N GLU A 7 -13.71 15.58 22.01
CA GLU A 7 -12.63 14.64 22.27
C GLU A 7 -11.74 14.49 21.03
N ALA A 8 -10.48 14.88 21.19
CA ALA A 8 -9.45 14.78 20.18
C ALA A 8 -8.32 13.88 20.68
N GLY A 9 -7.94 12.89 19.87
CA GLY A 9 -6.84 12.01 20.22
C GLY A 9 -6.79 10.73 19.38
N PRO A 10 -5.71 9.93 19.51
CA PRO A 10 -5.53 8.71 18.72
C PRO A 10 -6.61 7.64 18.92
N GLN A 11 -7.31 7.69 20.07
CA GLN A 11 -8.39 6.76 20.44
C GLN A 11 -9.78 7.38 20.31
N SER A 12 -9.87 8.64 19.86
CA SER A 12 -11.17 9.30 19.67
C SER A 12 -11.90 8.73 18.45
N PRO A 13 -13.21 8.93 18.31
CA PRO A 13 -13.92 8.57 17.08
C PRO A 13 -13.38 9.31 15.85
N CYS A 14 -13.66 8.76 14.66
CA CYS A 14 -13.36 9.47 13.41
C CYS A 14 -14.15 10.79 13.34
N TRP A 15 -13.49 11.84 12.85
CA TRP A 15 -14.17 13.08 12.49
C TRP A 15 -14.55 13.01 11.03
N GLU A 16 -15.79 12.59 10.77
CA GLU A 16 -16.31 12.40 9.42
C GLU A 16 -16.45 13.74 8.70
N TRP A 17 -15.85 13.86 7.51
CA TRP A 17 -16.07 15.03 6.67
C TRP A 17 -17.47 14.99 6.05
N GLU A 18 -18.28 15.99 6.40
CA GLU A 18 -19.65 16.15 5.92
C GLU A 18 -19.76 16.90 4.59
N GLY A 19 -18.66 17.52 4.13
CA GLY A 19 -18.64 18.28 2.87
C GLY A 19 -18.43 17.41 1.62
N ALA A 20 -18.07 18.08 0.52
CA ALA A 20 -17.78 17.43 -0.77
C ALA A 20 -16.68 16.37 -0.64
N ARG A 21 -16.67 15.41 -1.57
CA ARG A 21 -15.76 14.26 -1.56
C ARG A 21 -15.18 14.03 -2.95
N PHE A 22 -13.92 13.61 -2.99
CA PHE A 22 -13.31 13.05 -4.21
C PHE A 22 -13.87 11.64 -4.47
N THR A 23 -13.85 11.20 -5.72
CA THR A 23 -14.24 9.83 -6.12
C THR A 23 -13.44 8.74 -5.39
N ALA A 24 -12.21 9.04 -4.99
CA ALA A 24 -11.35 8.15 -4.20
C ALA A 24 -11.76 8.02 -2.70
N GLY A 25 -12.80 8.73 -2.26
CA GLY A 25 -13.36 8.66 -0.90
C GLY A 25 -12.82 9.69 0.09
N TYR A 26 -11.89 10.56 -0.33
CA TYR A 26 -11.34 11.62 0.53
C TYR A 26 -12.27 12.83 0.59
N GLY A 27 -12.35 13.49 1.75
CA GLY A 27 -12.99 14.80 1.88
C GLY A 27 -12.31 15.86 1.01
N ALA A 28 -13.11 16.76 0.45
CA ALA A 28 -12.70 17.83 -0.44
C ALA A 28 -13.16 19.19 0.12
N ILE A 29 -12.30 20.19 0.02
CA ILE A 29 -12.57 21.57 0.42
C ILE A 29 -11.93 22.54 -0.59
N GLN A 30 -12.61 23.63 -0.90
CA GLN A 30 -12.06 24.70 -1.73
C GLN A 30 -11.29 25.69 -0.85
N VAL A 31 -10.00 25.88 -1.15
CA VAL A 31 -9.12 26.86 -0.48
C VAL A 31 -8.38 27.62 -1.58
N GLU A 32 -8.48 28.95 -1.57
CA GLU A 32 -7.82 29.83 -2.57
C GLU A 32 -8.16 29.43 -4.02
N GLY A 33 -9.44 29.11 -4.27
CA GLY A 33 -9.93 28.71 -5.60
C GLY A 33 -9.47 27.32 -6.07
N LYS A 34 -8.77 26.56 -5.22
CA LYS A 34 -8.29 25.20 -5.54
C LYS A 34 -8.92 24.16 -4.62
N THR A 35 -9.42 23.07 -5.21
CA THR A 35 -9.95 21.94 -4.43
C THR A 35 -8.77 21.17 -3.82
N ARG A 36 -8.74 21.10 -2.50
CA ARG A 36 -7.72 20.42 -1.69
C ARG A 36 -8.35 19.26 -0.92
N ARG A 37 -7.50 18.33 -0.45
CA ARG A 37 -7.92 17.24 0.44
C ARG A 37 -8.17 17.79 1.84
N ALA A 38 -9.39 17.63 2.35
CA ALA A 38 -9.82 18.22 3.62
C ALA A 38 -8.91 17.81 4.79
N HIS A 39 -8.54 16.53 4.89
CA HIS A 39 -7.70 16.04 5.99
C HIS A 39 -6.32 16.72 6.05
N ARG A 40 -5.75 17.19 4.92
CA ARG A 40 -4.48 17.94 4.92
C ARG A 40 -4.68 19.35 5.49
N ILE A 41 -5.75 20.01 5.06
CA ILE A 41 -6.11 21.36 5.53
C ILE A 41 -6.40 21.37 7.03
N VAL A 42 -7.04 20.32 7.56
CA VAL A 42 -7.30 20.19 9.01
C VAL A 42 -6.02 19.81 9.79
N TYR A 43 -5.13 19.01 9.20
CA TYR A 43 -3.92 18.53 9.86
C TYR A 43 -2.91 19.65 10.18
N GLU A 44 -2.55 20.48 9.19
CA GLU A 44 -1.41 21.39 9.28
C GLU A 44 -1.49 22.43 10.41
N PRO A 45 -2.65 23.05 10.69
CA PRO A 45 -2.77 23.99 11.82
C PRO A 45 -2.62 23.34 13.20
N VAL A 46 -2.83 22.02 13.30
CA VAL A 46 -2.87 21.30 14.59
C VAL A 46 -1.58 20.51 14.83
N ARG A 47 -0.99 19.94 13.79
CA ARG A 47 0.15 19.02 13.86
C ARG A 47 1.42 19.59 13.22
N GLY A 48 1.32 20.75 12.57
CA GLY A 48 2.42 21.39 11.83
C GLY A 48 2.44 20.99 10.35
N PRO A 49 3.35 21.60 9.56
CA PRO A 49 3.45 21.36 8.13
C PRO A 49 3.74 19.89 7.83
N ILE A 50 3.16 19.37 6.75
CA ILE A 50 3.48 18.02 6.27
C ILE A 50 4.89 18.08 5.65
N PRO A 51 5.88 17.31 6.15
CA PRO A 51 7.24 17.37 5.61
C PRO A 51 7.29 17.00 4.12
N ASP A 52 8.24 17.60 3.41
CA ASP A 52 8.43 17.36 1.98
C ASP A 52 8.67 15.87 1.69
N GLY A 53 8.03 15.38 0.61
CA GLY A 53 8.09 13.97 0.22
C GLY A 53 7.20 13.02 1.04
N LEU A 54 6.52 13.49 2.09
CA LEU A 54 5.61 12.68 2.89
C LEU A 54 4.14 12.83 2.48
N VAL A 55 3.37 11.78 2.76
CA VAL A 55 1.92 11.71 2.60
C VAL A 55 1.28 11.39 3.95
N LEU A 56 0.00 11.74 4.13
CA LEU A 56 -0.72 11.38 5.35
C LEU A 56 -1.38 10.00 5.17
N ASP A 57 -1.00 9.04 6.01
CA ASP A 57 -1.66 7.73 6.14
C ASP A 57 -2.78 7.81 7.18
N HIS A 58 -3.94 7.26 6.84
CA HIS A 58 -5.07 7.13 7.75
C HIS A 58 -4.89 5.88 8.60
N LEU A 59 -4.44 6.06 9.85
CA LEU A 59 -4.29 4.97 10.82
C LEU A 59 -5.63 4.25 11.09
N CYS A 60 -6.73 5.00 11.03
CA CYS A 60 -8.10 4.48 11.16
C CYS A 60 -8.65 3.77 9.92
N ARG A 61 -7.89 3.70 8.81
CA ARG A 61 -8.32 3.14 7.51
C ARG A 61 -9.60 3.74 6.92
N ASN A 62 -10.03 4.88 7.43
CA ASN A 62 -11.20 5.61 6.98
C ASN A 62 -10.80 6.91 6.24
N ARG A 63 -10.85 6.90 4.90
CA ARG A 63 -10.36 8.01 4.06
C ARG A 63 -11.11 9.34 4.23
N ILE A 64 -12.35 9.30 4.71
CA ILE A 64 -13.19 10.48 4.88
C ILE A 64 -12.96 11.16 6.25
N CYS A 65 -12.26 10.49 7.16
CA CYS A 65 -11.86 11.05 8.46
C CYS A 65 -10.87 12.22 8.29
N VAL A 66 -11.10 13.30 9.04
CA VAL A 66 -10.22 14.50 9.08
C VAL A 66 -9.59 14.74 10.45
N ASN A 67 -9.72 13.80 11.39
CA ASN A 67 -9.13 13.88 12.71
C ASN A 67 -7.57 13.89 12.62
N PRO A 68 -6.87 14.97 13.00
CA PRO A 68 -5.42 15.07 12.87
C PRO A 68 -4.63 13.99 13.62
N TRP A 69 -5.19 13.43 14.69
CA TRP A 69 -4.55 12.37 15.47
C TRP A 69 -4.71 10.98 14.85
N HIS A 70 -5.55 10.84 13.82
CA HIS A 70 -5.68 9.60 13.03
C HIS A 70 -4.81 9.61 11.76
N LEU A 71 -3.93 10.62 11.64
CA LEU A 71 -3.09 10.85 10.47
C LEU A 71 -1.62 10.81 10.86
N GLU A 72 -0.85 10.06 10.10
CA GLU A 72 0.61 9.96 10.26
C GLU A 72 1.32 10.36 8.96
N PRO A 73 2.26 11.32 8.99
CA PRO A 73 3.14 11.57 7.86
C PRO A 73 4.08 10.38 7.64
N VAL A 74 3.96 9.75 6.48
CA VAL A 74 4.77 8.60 6.10
C VAL A 74 5.27 8.75 4.66
N THR A 75 6.24 7.92 4.27
CA THR A 75 6.65 7.86 2.86
C THR A 75 5.51 7.27 2.01
N LEU A 76 5.49 7.59 0.72
CA LEU A 76 4.54 6.99 -0.21
C LEU A 76 4.61 5.46 -0.21
N VAL A 77 5.82 4.90 -0.13
CA VAL A 77 6.06 3.45 -0.10
C VAL A 77 5.44 2.83 1.15
N GLU A 78 5.70 3.40 2.33
CA GLU A 78 5.12 2.97 3.61
C GLU A 78 3.59 2.95 3.54
N ASN A 79 2.97 4.05 3.08
CA ASN A 79 1.52 4.16 2.93
C ASN A 79 0.95 3.07 2.01
N ILE A 80 1.61 2.80 0.88
CA ILE A 80 1.14 1.77 -0.05
C ILE A 80 1.29 0.37 0.55
N LEU A 81 2.43 0.06 1.21
CA LEU A 81 2.71 -1.25 1.80
C LEU A 81 1.80 -1.58 3.00
N ARG A 82 1.40 -0.55 3.75
CA ARG A 82 0.42 -0.68 4.84
C ARG A 82 -0.99 -1.02 4.34
N GLY A 83 -1.33 -0.60 3.13
CA GLY A 83 -2.63 -0.87 2.51
C GLY A 83 -2.85 -2.31 2.04
N GLU A 84 -3.89 -2.47 1.21
CA GLU A 84 -4.35 -3.77 0.67
C GLU A 84 -4.18 -3.88 -0.86
N SER A 85 -3.35 -3.02 -1.45
CA SER A 85 -3.08 -3.11 -2.89
C SER A 85 -2.46 -4.46 -3.27
N PRO A 86 -2.58 -4.93 -4.54
CA PRO A 86 -1.90 -6.15 -4.98
C PRO A 86 -0.39 -6.12 -4.72
N MET A 87 0.23 -4.94 -4.78
CA MET A 87 1.64 -4.76 -4.44
C MET A 87 1.91 -5.03 -2.95
N ALA A 88 1.09 -4.47 -2.05
CA ALA A 88 1.20 -4.71 -0.61
C ALA A 88 0.95 -6.19 -0.27
N GLY A 89 -0.09 -6.79 -0.86
CA GLY A 89 -0.37 -8.22 -0.72
C GLY A 89 0.80 -9.07 -1.21
N ASN A 90 1.38 -8.74 -2.36
CA ASN A 90 2.55 -9.44 -2.89
C ASN A 90 3.79 -9.23 -2.03
N ALA A 91 3.99 -8.07 -1.40
CA ALA A 91 5.11 -7.83 -0.49
C ALA A 91 4.99 -8.68 0.79
N LYS A 92 3.77 -8.86 1.31
CA LYS A 92 3.47 -9.66 2.52
C LYS A 92 3.59 -11.17 2.31
N LYS A 93 3.60 -11.67 1.06
CA LYS A 93 3.72 -13.11 0.79
C LYS A 93 5.03 -13.68 1.32
N THR A 94 4.94 -14.73 2.12
CA THR A 94 6.09 -15.51 2.60
C THR A 94 6.42 -16.70 1.71
N HIS A 95 5.48 -17.12 0.85
CA HIS A 95 5.63 -18.28 -0.02
C HIS A 95 5.25 -17.95 -1.47
N CYS A 96 5.85 -18.66 -2.43
CA CYS A 96 5.45 -18.61 -3.82
C CYS A 96 4.13 -19.37 -4.05
N ILE A 97 3.57 -19.28 -5.26
CA ILE A 97 2.30 -19.96 -5.61
C ILE A 97 2.35 -21.51 -5.51
N HIS A 98 3.56 -22.08 -5.45
CA HIS A 98 3.79 -23.52 -5.28
C HIS A 98 4.17 -23.90 -3.84
N GLY A 99 4.05 -22.97 -2.88
CA GLY A 99 4.33 -23.25 -1.47
C GLY A 99 5.81 -23.28 -1.08
N HIS A 100 6.72 -22.82 -1.94
CA HIS A 100 8.12 -22.66 -1.52
C HIS A 100 8.32 -21.34 -0.80
N GLU A 101 9.00 -21.37 0.34
CA GLU A 101 9.30 -20.19 1.15
C GLU A 101 10.25 -19.22 0.43
N PHE A 102 9.99 -17.93 0.56
CA PHE A 102 10.87 -16.87 0.08
C PHE A 102 11.94 -16.56 1.14
N THR A 103 13.01 -17.36 1.16
CA THR A 103 14.23 -17.09 1.94
C THR A 103 15.30 -16.41 1.09
N ALA A 104 16.41 -15.95 1.68
CA ALA A 104 17.53 -15.38 0.93
C ALA A 104 18.15 -16.40 -0.06
N GLU A 105 18.15 -17.69 0.29
CA GLU A 105 18.70 -18.79 -0.51
C GLU A 105 17.73 -19.28 -1.59
N ASN A 106 16.43 -19.03 -1.43
CA ASN A 106 15.39 -19.48 -2.36
C ASN A 106 14.72 -18.34 -3.16
N THR A 107 15.20 -17.10 -2.99
CA THR A 107 14.65 -15.92 -3.64
C THR A 107 15.72 -15.21 -4.47
N HIS A 108 15.37 -14.88 -5.71
CA HIS A 108 16.18 -14.02 -6.56
C HIS A 108 15.35 -12.84 -7.04
N ILE A 109 15.85 -11.61 -6.88
CA ILE A 109 15.17 -10.42 -7.39
C ILE A 109 15.56 -10.20 -8.84
N TYR A 110 14.57 -10.16 -9.73
CA TYR A 110 14.77 -9.84 -11.14
C TYR A 110 13.61 -8.99 -11.64
N ASN A 111 13.90 -7.90 -12.34
CA ASN A 111 12.89 -6.97 -12.87
C ASN A 111 11.84 -6.56 -11.80
N ASN A 112 12.32 -6.18 -10.62
CA ASN A 112 11.51 -5.83 -9.43
C ASN A 112 10.52 -6.92 -8.96
N ALA A 113 10.72 -8.18 -9.35
CA ALA A 113 9.92 -9.31 -8.90
C ALA A 113 10.76 -10.35 -8.15
N ARG A 114 10.15 -10.97 -7.13
CA ARG A 114 10.71 -12.13 -6.45
C ARG A 114 10.53 -13.38 -7.33
N ILE A 115 11.64 -13.99 -7.71
CA ILE A 115 11.68 -15.27 -8.42
C ILE A 115 11.99 -16.37 -7.41
N CYS A 116 11.11 -17.38 -7.34
CA CYS A 116 11.38 -18.57 -6.53
C CYS A 116 12.39 -19.48 -7.26
N LEU A 117 13.55 -19.69 -6.63
CA LEU A 117 14.63 -20.49 -7.19
C LEU A 117 14.29 -21.98 -7.26
N ALA A 118 13.51 -22.52 -6.31
CA ALA A 118 12.99 -23.88 -6.38
C ALA A 118 12.10 -24.11 -7.61
N CYS A 119 11.16 -23.20 -7.88
CA CYS A 119 10.34 -23.25 -9.09
C CYS A 119 11.20 -23.18 -10.36
N ARG A 120 12.20 -22.31 -10.38
CA ARG A 120 13.12 -22.16 -11.51
C ARG A 120 13.91 -23.43 -11.78
N ARG A 121 14.42 -24.09 -10.73
CA ARG A 121 15.11 -25.40 -10.83
C ARG A 121 14.18 -26.46 -11.42
N ASN A 122 12.95 -26.56 -10.94
CA ASN A 122 11.96 -27.52 -11.43
C ASN A 122 11.67 -27.31 -12.92
N PHE A 123 11.42 -26.06 -13.33
CA PHE A 123 11.18 -25.71 -14.73
C PHE A 123 12.37 -26.08 -15.63
N ASN A 124 13.59 -25.78 -15.19
CA ASN A 124 14.81 -26.12 -15.95
C ASN A 124 14.97 -27.64 -16.13
N LEU A 125 14.69 -28.43 -15.08
CA LEU A 125 14.75 -29.89 -15.15
C LEU A 125 13.72 -30.46 -16.16
N VAL A 126 12.48 -29.95 -16.13
CA VAL A 126 11.44 -30.36 -17.07
C VAL A 126 11.84 -30.02 -18.51
N ASN A 127 12.31 -28.81 -18.77
CA ASN A 127 12.74 -28.40 -20.11
C ASN A 127 13.94 -29.18 -20.63
N ALA A 128 14.92 -29.49 -19.76
CA ALA A 128 16.06 -30.32 -20.15
C ALA A 128 15.61 -31.72 -20.59
N ARG A 129 14.60 -32.31 -19.92
CA ARG A 129 14.01 -33.60 -20.31
C ARG A 129 13.32 -33.50 -21.68
N ILE A 130 12.51 -32.47 -21.89
CA ILE A 130 11.81 -32.23 -23.17
C ILE A 130 12.82 -32.07 -24.32
N TYR A 131 13.87 -31.25 -24.13
CA TYR A 131 14.87 -31.01 -25.16
C TYR A 131 15.66 -32.28 -25.53
N ARG A 132 16.03 -33.10 -24.54
CA ARG A 132 16.69 -34.39 -24.76
C ARG A 132 15.80 -35.36 -25.55
N ALA A 133 14.50 -35.42 -25.24
CA ALA A 133 13.55 -36.26 -25.96
C ALA A 133 13.41 -35.82 -27.44
N LYS A 134 13.25 -34.51 -27.69
CA LYS A 134 13.21 -33.95 -29.05
C LYS A 134 14.46 -34.28 -29.87
N ARG A 135 15.65 -34.15 -29.27
CA ARG A 135 16.92 -34.49 -29.94
C ARG A 135 17.05 -35.98 -30.27
N ARG A 136 16.48 -36.86 -29.45
CA ARG A 136 16.48 -38.31 -29.73
C ARG A 136 15.52 -38.65 -30.86
N ALA A 137 14.36 -38.01 -30.92
CA ALA A 137 13.36 -38.22 -31.98
C ALA A 137 13.78 -37.65 -33.35
N ALA A 138 14.76 -36.75 -33.39
CA ALA A 138 15.30 -36.17 -34.62
C ALA A 138 16.51 -36.94 -35.19
N LYS A 139 16.86 -38.09 -34.61
CA LYS A 139 17.86 -39.04 -35.11
C LYS A 139 17.14 -40.28 -35.65
#